data_AF-A0A2D7S266-F1
#
_entry.id   AF-A0A2D7S266-F1
#
_cell.length_a   1.000
_cell.length_b   1.000
_cell.length_c   1.000
_cell.angle_alpha   90.00
_cell.angle_beta   90.00
_cell.angle_gamma   90.00
#
_symmetry.space_group_name_H-M   'P 1'
#
loop_
_entity.id
_entity.type
_entity.pdbx_description
1 polymer ?
#
loop_
_entity_poly.entity_id
_entity_poly.type
_entity_poly.pdbx_seq_one_letter_code
_entity_poly.pdbx_strand_id
1 'polypeptide(L)'
;MTRLLLLTLILTCTACTDASMGKLLSLGSEASIVCRSGGKVFLNTRSSGKVFSEKTSDGYYFTERDTGDLIEVTGDCIIRYKKD
;
A
#
# COMPACT_ATOMS: atom_id res chain seq x y z
N MET A 1 2.74 37.60 -15.71
CA MET A 1 2.50 36.93 -14.42
C MET A 1 1.93 35.52 -14.58
N THR A 2 0.95 35.30 -15.46
CA THR A 2 0.36 33.97 -15.77
C THR A 2 1.37 32.91 -16.22
N ARG A 3 2.39 33.26 -17.02
CA ARG A 3 3.41 32.30 -17.48
C ARG A 3 4.33 31.78 -16.37
N LEU A 4 4.59 32.59 -15.33
CA LEU A 4 5.45 32.20 -14.21
C LEU A 4 4.74 31.17 -13.31
N LEU A 5 3.43 31.32 -13.16
CA LEU A 5 2.55 30.45 -12.36
C LEU A 5 2.42 29.03 -12.96
N LEU A 6 2.40 28.92 -14.29
CA LEU A 6 2.44 27.64 -15.00
C LEU A 6 3.77 26.90 -14.82
N LEU A 7 4.91 27.61 -14.84
CA LEU A 7 6.23 27.00 -14.64
C LEU A 7 6.42 26.45 -13.22
N THR A 8 5.90 27.15 -12.21
CA THR A 8 5.94 26.68 -10.82
C THR A 8 5.05 25.46 -10.57
N LEU A 9 3.94 25.32 -11.28
CA LEU A 9 3.03 24.17 -11.15
C LEU A 9 3.63 22.88 -11.75
N ILE A 10 4.43 23.00 -12.81
CA ILE A 10 5.07 21.85 -13.46
C ILE A 10 6.23 21.29 -12.61
N LEU A 11 6.95 22.17 -11.89
CA LEU A 11 8.06 21.76 -11.01
C LEU A 11 7.62 21.04 -9.74
N THR A 12 6.40 21.24 -9.25
CA THR A 12 5.89 20.57 -8.05
C THR A 12 5.32 19.17 -8.33
N CYS A 13 5.00 18.85 -9.58
CA CYS A 13 4.49 17.53 -9.99
C CYS A 13 5.57 16.43 -10.01
N THR A 14 6.86 16.77 -10.06
CA THR A 14 7.96 15.79 -10.07
C THR A 14 8.35 15.32 -8.66
N ALA A 15 7.80 15.93 -7.61
CA ALA A 15 8.09 15.59 -6.21
C ALA A 15 7.22 14.46 -5.64
N CYS A 16 6.27 13.91 -6.42
CA CYS A 16 5.62 12.65 -6.03
C CYS A 16 6.67 11.53 -5.99
N THR A 17 7.08 11.14 -4.79
CA THR A 17 8.07 10.07 -4.60
C THR A 17 7.56 8.76 -5.20
N ASP A 18 8.46 7.93 -5.76
CA ASP A 18 8.12 6.64 -6.37
C ASP A 18 7.26 5.76 -5.43
N ALA A 19 7.49 5.82 -4.12
CA ALA A 19 6.67 5.13 -3.13
C ALA A 19 5.22 5.67 -3.03
N SER A 20 5.04 6.98 -3.05
CA SER A 20 3.70 7.60 -3.03
C SER A 20 2.93 7.29 -4.31
N MET A 21 3.61 7.37 -5.45
CA MET A 21 3.06 6.97 -6.75
C MET A 21 2.73 5.48 -6.76
N GLY A 22 3.61 4.62 -6.23
CA GLY A 22 3.38 3.19 -6.10
C GLY A 22 2.15 2.85 -5.26
N LYS A 23 1.93 3.55 -4.14
CA LYS A 23 0.70 3.41 -3.35
C LYS A 23 -0.55 3.78 -4.15
N LEU A 24 -0.50 4.85 -4.95
CA LEU A 24 -1.62 5.27 -5.78
C LEU A 24 -1.90 4.25 -6.90
N LEU A 25 -0.86 3.82 -7.62
CA LEU A 25 -0.97 2.87 -8.73
C LEU A 25 -1.37 1.47 -8.27
N SER A 26 -1.15 1.11 -7.01
CA SER A 26 -1.57 -0.17 -6.43
C SER A 26 -3.07 -0.30 -6.15
N LEU A 27 -3.87 0.74 -6.41
CA LEU A 27 -5.32 0.65 -6.25
C LEU A 27 -5.89 -0.46 -7.16
N GLY A 28 -6.68 -1.36 -6.56
CA GLY A 28 -7.24 -2.54 -7.24
C GLY A 28 -6.24 -3.68 -7.50
N SER A 29 -4.96 -3.49 -7.22
CA SER A 29 -3.94 -4.54 -7.40
C SER A 29 -3.90 -5.48 -6.20
N GLU A 30 -3.76 -6.78 -6.45
CA GLU A 30 -3.49 -7.77 -5.40
C GLU A 30 -2.12 -7.54 -4.75
N ALA A 31 -2.02 -7.85 -3.46
CA ALA A 31 -0.75 -7.85 -2.74
C ALA A 31 -0.46 -9.23 -2.14
N SER A 32 0.82 -9.61 -2.13
CA SER A 32 1.31 -10.69 -1.28
C SER A 32 1.66 -10.14 0.09
N ILE A 33 1.18 -10.80 1.15
CA ILE A 33 1.25 -10.30 2.52
C ILE A 33 1.84 -11.41 3.40
N VAL A 34 2.95 -11.10 4.08
CA VAL A 34 3.58 -12.02 5.04
C VAL A 34 3.79 -11.29 6.34
N CYS A 35 3.14 -11.73 7.42
CA CYS A 35 3.30 -11.16 8.76
C CYS A 35 4.04 -12.10 9.70
N ARG A 36 4.87 -11.50 10.56
CA ARG A 36 5.73 -12.21 11.51
C ARG A 36 5.58 -11.67 12.92
N SER A 37 5.82 -12.54 13.89
CA SER A 37 5.96 -12.20 15.30
C SER A 37 7.05 -13.08 15.92
N GLY A 38 8.04 -12.46 16.56
CA GLY A 38 9.20 -13.18 17.11
C GLY A 38 9.94 -14.03 16.07
N GLY A 39 10.01 -13.56 14.81
CA GLY A 39 10.64 -14.25 13.68
C GLY A 39 9.78 -15.36 13.03
N LYS A 40 8.67 -15.78 13.64
CA LYS A 40 7.77 -16.81 13.09
C LYS A 40 6.69 -16.18 12.21
N VAL A 41 6.40 -16.82 11.07
CA VAL A 41 5.29 -16.43 10.20
C VAL A 41 3.99 -16.91 10.85
N PHE A 42 3.05 -15.99 11.07
CA PHE A 42 1.70 -16.34 11.53
C PHE A 42 0.62 -16.03 10.49
N LEU A 43 0.95 -15.24 9.46
CA LEU A 43 0.07 -14.96 8.33
C LEU A 43 0.88 -14.93 7.03
N ASN A 44 0.38 -15.62 6.00
CA ASN A 44 0.94 -15.62 4.65
C ASN A 44 -0.21 -15.77 3.66
N THR A 45 -0.65 -14.67 3.05
CA THR A 45 -1.86 -14.63 2.24
C THR A 45 -1.75 -13.63 1.07
N ARG A 46 -2.81 -13.53 0.28
CA ARG A 46 -2.98 -12.52 -0.77
C ARG A 46 -4.25 -11.71 -0.54
N SER A 47 -4.16 -10.40 -0.71
CA SER A 47 -5.34 -9.55 -0.78
C SER A 47 -5.95 -9.58 -2.18
N SER A 48 -7.28 -9.40 -2.27
CA SER A 48 -7.99 -9.19 -3.53
C SER A 48 -7.86 -7.76 -4.08
N GLY A 49 -7.22 -6.87 -3.34
CA GLY A 49 -7.00 -5.49 -3.72
C GLY A 49 -5.99 -4.79 -2.81
N LYS A 50 -6.01 -3.45 -2.84
CA LYS A 50 -5.06 -2.64 -2.07
C LYS A 50 -5.22 -2.87 -0.56
N VAL A 51 -4.11 -3.16 0.12
CA VAL A 51 -3.97 -3.13 1.58
C VAL A 51 -3.88 -1.69 2.08
N PHE A 52 -4.58 -1.42 3.18
CA PHE A 52 -4.61 -0.13 3.84
C PHE A 52 -3.93 -0.22 5.20
N SER A 53 -3.29 0.88 5.58
CA SER A 53 -2.72 1.06 6.92
C SER A 53 -3.78 1.71 7.81
N GLU A 54 -3.83 1.29 9.06
CA GLU A 54 -4.60 1.98 10.09
C GLU A 54 -4.10 3.40 10.30
N LYS A 55 -5.00 4.32 10.68
CA LYS A 55 -4.64 5.73 10.86
C LYS A 55 -3.87 5.99 12.16
N THR A 56 -4.11 5.17 13.18
CA THR A 56 -3.68 5.43 14.56
C THR A 56 -2.90 4.26 15.17
N SER A 57 -2.55 3.26 14.37
CA SER A 57 -1.77 2.09 14.80
C SER A 57 -0.88 1.60 13.67
N ASP A 58 0.03 0.67 13.98
CA ASP A 58 0.86 -0.03 12.99
C ASP A 58 0.10 -1.18 12.30
N GLY A 59 -1.23 -1.20 12.39
CA GLY A 59 -2.09 -2.21 11.83
C GLY A 59 -2.37 -2.03 10.34
N TYR A 60 -2.86 -3.10 9.73
CA TYR A 60 -3.30 -3.14 8.34
C TYR A 60 -4.65 -3.83 8.23
N TYR A 61 -5.43 -3.41 7.22
CA TYR A 61 -6.66 -4.08 6.86
C TYR A 61 -6.77 -4.29 5.35
N PHE A 62 -7.37 -5.41 4.96
CA PHE A 62 -7.56 -5.81 3.57
C PHE A 62 -8.56 -6.96 3.46
N THR A 63 -9.15 -7.14 2.29
CA THR A 63 -9.94 -8.33 1.97
C THR A 63 -9.03 -9.43 1.44
N GLU A 64 -9.10 -10.62 2.04
CA GLU A 64 -8.38 -11.80 1.59
C GLU A 64 -8.97 -12.33 0.27
N ARG A 65 -8.10 -12.71 -0.66
CA ARG A 65 -8.50 -13.17 -1.99
C ARG A 65 -9.21 -14.53 -1.97
N ASP A 66 -8.75 -15.44 -1.12
CA ASP A 66 -9.20 -16.83 -1.14
C ASP A 66 -10.54 -17.04 -0.41
N THR A 67 -10.76 -16.31 0.69
CA THR A 67 -11.98 -16.43 1.51
C THR A 67 -12.97 -15.30 1.27
N GLY A 68 -12.51 -14.14 0.81
CA GLY A 68 -13.32 -12.92 0.79
C GLY A 68 -13.45 -12.25 2.16
N ASP A 69 -12.76 -12.76 3.18
CA ASP A 69 -12.84 -12.22 4.54
C ASP A 69 -12.11 -10.89 4.66
N LEU A 70 -12.67 -9.98 5.46
CA LEU A 70 -11.94 -8.81 5.94
C LEU A 70 -10.95 -9.26 7.00
N ILE A 71 -9.66 -9.03 6.75
CA ILE A 71 -8.59 -9.25 7.71
C ILE A 71 -8.15 -7.90 8.25
N GLU A 72 -8.14 -7.78 9.58
CA GLU A 72 -7.47 -6.73 10.34
C GLU A 72 -6.32 -7.37 11.12
N VAL A 73 -5.09 -6.88 10.93
CA VAL A 73 -3.89 -7.50 11.49
C VAL A 73 -2.93 -6.45 12.03
N THR A 74 -2.25 -6.78 13.13
CA THR A 74 -1.13 -6.03 13.68
C THR A 74 0.11 -6.92 13.76
N GLY A 75 1.28 -6.33 13.57
CA GLY A 75 2.58 -7.03 13.60
C GLY A 75 3.47 -6.69 12.42
N ASP A 76 4.61 -7.39 12.33
CA ASP A 76 5.63 -7.12 11.31
C ASP A 76 5.22 -7.72 9.97
N CYS A 77 4.52 -6.94 9.15
CA CYS A 77 4.03 -7.36 7.84
C CYS A 77 4.87 -6.79 6.69
N ILE A 78 5.26 -7.65 5.75
CA ILE A 78 5.77 -7.24 4.43
C ILE A 78 4.61 -7.36 3.44
N ILE A 79 4.22 -6.23 2.87
CA ILE A 79 3.18 -6.13 1.84
C ILE A 79 3.85 -5.82 0.51
N ARG A 80 3.73 -6.72 -0.46
CA ARG A 80 4.33 -6.58 -1.79
C ARG A 80 3.25 -6.55 -2.86
N TYR A 81 3.15 -5.43 -3.55
CA TYR A 81 2.44 -5.32 -4.82
C TYR A 81 3.37 -5.75 -5.95
N LYS A 82 2.87 -6.55 -6.89
CA LYS A 82 3.61 -6.80 -8.14
C LYS A 82 3.47 -5.56 -9.02
N LYS A 83 4.57 -5.15 -9.64
CA LYS A 83 4.60 -4.20 -10.75
C LYS A 83 4.56 -5.09 -11.99
N ASP A 84 3.47 -5.05 -12.75
CA ASP A 84 3.39 -5.72 -14.04
C ASP A 84 4.37 -5.10 -15.04
#